data_AF-A0A2N7PP22-F1
#
_entry.id   AF-A0A2N7PP22-F1
#
_cell.length_a   1.000
_cell.length_b   1.000
_cell.length_c   1.000
_cell.angle_alpha   90.00
_cell.angle_beta   90.00
_cell.angle_gamma   90.00
#
_symmetry.space_group_name_H-M   'P 1'
#
loop_
_entity.id
_entity.type
_entity.pdbx_description
1 polymer ?
#
loop_
_entity_poly.entity_id
_entity_poly.type
_entity_poly.pdbx_seq_one_letter_code
_entity_poly.pdbx_strand_id
1 'polypeptide(L)'
;KKFRVYFILYLTENSSELNLLEEFLKDHPEIDMEYKLLKEINWKEIWKAGFKPLKIGKNLVIVAPWEKYRANPSEIVIIIEPAQAFGTGHHPIPK
;
A
#
# COMPACT_ATOMS: atom_id res chain seq x y z
N LYS A 1 1.21 5.82 40.53
CA LYS A 1 0.56 5.49 39.24
C LYS A 1 1.59 5.77 38.15
N LYS A 2 2.19 4.75 37.49
CA LYS A 2 3.08 4.97 36.34
C LYS A 2 2.18 5.22 35.12
N PHE A 3 2.30 6.40 34.51
CA PHE A 3 1.65 6.69 33.23
C PHE A 3 2.51 6.06 32.12
N ARG A 4 1.86 5.34 31.20
CA ARG A 4 2.49 4.83 29.97
C ARG A 4 2.00 5.68 28.82
N VAL A 5 2.92 6.17 28.01
CA VAL A 5 2.63 6.93 26.80
C VAL A 5 3.10 6.10 25.62
N TYR A 6 2.22 5.86 24.66
CA TYR A 6 2.51 5.08 23.47
C TYR A 6 2.72 6.03 22.29
N PHE A 7 3.85 5.90 21.61
CA PHE A 7 4.13 6.57 20.35
C PHE A 7 4.20 5.53 19.25
N ILE A 8 3.47 5.75 18.16
CA ILE A 8 3.56 4.90 16.97
C ILE A 8 4.54 5.59 16.03
N LEU A 9 5.70 4.96 15.83
CA LEU A 9 6.74 5.46 14.93
C LEU A 9 6.74 4.61 13.66
N TYR A 10 6.75 5.28 12.51
CA TYR A 10 6.87 4.65 11.20
C TYR A 10 8.32 4.86 10.73
N LEU A 11 9.15 3.85 10.95
CA LEU A 11 10.57 3.88 10.61
C LEU A 11 10.81 2.88 9.48
N THR A 12 11.54 3.30 8.45
CA THR A 12 11.97 2.41 7.37
C THR A 12 13.20 1.63 7.82
N GLU A 13 13.36 0.39 7.35
CA GLU A 13 14.44 -0.54 7.79
C GLU A 13 15.87 -0.01 7.54
N ASN A 14 16.03 1.06 6.74
CA ASN A 14 17.31 1.65 6.37
C ASN A 14 17.46 3.13 6.78
N SER A 15 16.67 3.58 7.75
CA SER A 15 16.65 4.97 8.21
C SER A 15 17.76 5.26 9.24
N SER A 16 18.51 6.35 9.04
CA SER A 16 19.49 6.87 10.02
C SER A 16 18.82 7.24 11.36
N GLU A 17 17.52 7.43 11.31
CA GLU A 17 16.58 7.73 12.37
C GLU A 17 16.47 6.59 13.40
N LEU A 18 16.66 5.32 13.00
CA LEU A 18 16.70 4.19 13.94
C LEU A 18 17.92 4.26 14.85
N ASN A 19 19.09 4.58 14.27
CA ASN A 19 20.32 4.72 15.05
C ASN A 19 20.22 5.88 16.05
N LEU A 20 19.65 7.01 15.62
CA LEU A 20 19.43 8.15 16.50
C LEU A 20 18.49 7.80 17.67
N LEU A 21 17.45 7.01 17.40
CA LEU A 21 16.51 6.56 18.41
C LEU A 21 17.19 5.61 19.41
N GLU A 22 18.02 4.68 18.93
CA GLU A 22 18.78 3.77 19.80
C GLU A 22 19.80 4.51 20.67
N GLU A 23 20.48 5.53 20.13
CA GLU A 23 21.38 6.38 20.91
C GLU A 23 20.62 7.16 21.99
N PHE A 24 19.49 7.79 21.63
CA PHE A 24 18.65 8.50 22.59
C PHE A 24 18.19 7.62 23.74
N LEU A 25 17.80 6.37 23.47
CA LEU A 25 17.35 5.43 24.50
C LEU A 25 18.48 4.98 25.44
N LYS A 26 19.74 4.97 24.99
CA LYS A 26 20.89 4.66 25.88
C LYS A 26 21.04 5.71 26.97
N ASP A 27 20.78 6.97 26.63
CA ASP A 27 20.89 8.10 27.57
C ASP A 27 19.67 8.23 28.49
N HIS A 28 18.57 7.52 28.20
CA HIS A 28 17.30 7.59 28.93
C HIS A 28 16.76 6.20 29.35
N PRO A 29 17.43 5.49 30.27
CA PRO A 29 17.03 4.14 30.71
C PRO A 29 15.69 4.07 31.44
N GLU A 30 15.13 5.22 31.84
CA GLU A 30 13.78 5.33 32.43
C GLU A 30 12.64 5.15 31.43
N ILE A 31 12.94 5.20 30.12
CA ILE A 31 11.96 5.08 29.04
C ILE A 31 11.86 3.62 28.61
N ASP A 32 10.67 3.04 28.79
CA ASP A 32 10.31 1.72 28.29
C ASP A 32 9.62 1.89 26.93
N MET A 33 10.25 1.42 25.85
CA MET A 33 9.79 1.60 24.46
C MET A 33 9.60 0.25 23.77
N GLU A 34 8.49 0.13 23.05
CA GLU A 34 8.21 -0.95 22.11
C GLU A 34 8.00 -0.33 20.72
N TYR A 35 8.72 -0.82 19.70
CA TYR A 35 8.52 -0.40 18.32
C TYR A 35 8.43 -1.60 17.39
N LYS A 36 7.80 -1.39 16.24
CA LYS A 36 7.69 -2.39 15.18
C LYS A 36 8.18 -1.79 13.88
N LEU A 37 9.19 -2.42 13.29
CA LEU A 37 9.60 -2.08 11.93
C LEU A 37 8.53 -2.56 10.96
N LEU A 38 8.05 -1.65 10.13
CA LEU A 38 7.21 -2.00 9.00
C LEU A 38 8.12 -2.14 7.79
N LYS A 39 8.14 -3.34 7.22
CA LYS A 39 8.83 -3.57 5.97
C LYS A 39 8.28 -2.63 4.91
N GLU A 40 9.16 -2.02 4.13
CA GLU A 40 8.74 -1.23 2.98
C GLU A 40 8.11 -2.19 1.97
N ILE A 41 6.80 -2.10 1.86
CA ILE A 41 6.03 -2.86 0.89
C ILE A 41 5.87 -1.97 -0.33
N ASN A 42 6.25 -2.48 -1.51
CA ASN A 42 5.98 -1.80 -2.77
C ASN A 42 4.48 -1.90 -3.10
N TRP A 43 3.69 -1.05 -2.43
CA TRP A 43 2.24 -0.99 -2.59
C TRP A 43 1.84 -0.73 -4.04
N LYS A 44 2.66 -0.01 -4.80
CA LYS A 44 2.44 0.22 -6.23
C LYS A 44 2.50 -1.09 -7.01
N GLU A 45 3.47 -1.96 -6.74
CA GLU A 45 3.56 -3.27 -7.39
C GLU A 45 2.43 -4.21 -6.95
N ILE A 46 2.14 -4.28 -5.66
CA ILE A 46 1.05 -5.12 -5.14
C ILE A 46 -0.29 -4.70 -5.72
N TRP A 47 -0.56 -3.39 -5.74
CA TRP A 47 -1.79 -2.85 -6.29
C TRP A 47 -1.88 -3.11 -7.79
N LYS A 48 -0.80 -2.89 -8.57
CA LYS A 48 -0.76 -3.21 -10.00
C LYS A 48 -1.02 -4.69 -10.27
N ALA A 49 -0.44 -5.58 -9.47
CA ALA A 49 -0.61 -7.03 -9.61
C ALA A 49 -2.07 -7.48 -9.36
N GLY A 50 -2.82 -6.74 -8.54
CA GLY A 50 -4.24 -6.97 -8.27
C GLY A 50 -5.18 -6.52 -9.39
N PHE A 51 -4.75 -5.66 -10.31
CA PHE A 51 -5.58 -5.19 -11.43
C PHE A 51 -5.65 -6.22 -12.55
N LYS A 52 -6.65 -7.09 -12.51
CA LYS A 52 -6.94 -8.05 -13.59
C LYS A 52 -7.91 -7.47 -14.62
N PRO A 53 -7.83 -7.92 -15.89
CA PRO A 53 -8.83 -7.57 -16.91
C PRO A 53 -10.26 -7.81 -16.41
N LEU A 54 -11.10 -6.79 -16.50
CA LEU A 54 -12.50 -6.86 -16.06
C LEU A 54 -13.40 -7.01 -17.28
N LYS A 55 -14.10 -8.14 -17.39
CA LYS A 55 -15.10 -8.37 -18.43
C LYS A 55 -16.44 -7.78 -18.00
N ILE A 56 -17.03 -6.96 -18.87
CA ILE A 56 -18.34 -6.33 -18.67
C ILE A 56 -19.27 -6.83 -19.78
N GLY A 57 -20.29 -7.60 -19.40
CA GLY A 57 -21.20 -8.21 -20.35
C GLY A 57 -20.49 -9.17 -21.32
N LYS A 58 -20.96 -9.22 -22.57
CA LYS A 58 -20.52 -10.22 -23.55
C LYS A 58 -19.29 -9.81 -24.37
N ASN A 59 -19.07 -8.52 -24.57
CA ASN A 59 -18.13 -8.02 -25.56
C ASN A 59 -17.20 -6.93 -25.02
N LEU A 60 -17.38 -6.41 -23.81
CA LEU A 60 -16.57 -5.31 -23.31
C LEU A 60 -15.55 -5.81 -22.29
N VAL A 61 -14.29 -5.38 -22.43
CA VAL A 61 -13.22 -5.72 -21.48
C VAL A 61 -12.43 -4.46 -21.11
N ILE A 62 -12.26 -4.20 -19.82
CA ILE A 62 -11.39 -3.15 -19.30
C ILE A 62 -10.05 -3.76 -18.91
N VAL A 63 -8.95 -3.19 -19.40
CA VAL A 63 -7.59 -3.70 -19.19
C VAL A 63 -6.69 -2.56 -18.72
N ALA A 64 -5.82 -2.85 -17.74
CA ALA A 64 -4.78 -1.91 -17.33
C ALA A 64 -3.63 -1.92 -18.35
N PRO A 65 -2.93 -0.79 -18.60
CA PRO A 65 -1.92 -0.70 -19.66
C PRO A 65 -0.71 -1.61 -19.46
N TRP A 66 -0.47 -2.11 -18.24
CA TRP A 66 0.60 -3.05 -17.92
C TRP A 66 0.22 -4.53 -18.05
N GLU A 67 -1.04 -4.86 -18.31
CA GLU A 67 -1.52 -6.23 -18.45
C GLU A 67 -1.42 -6.72 -19.90
N LYS A 68 -0.92 -7.95 -20.10
CA LYS A 68 -0.89 -8.59 -21.42
C LYS A 68 -2.22 -9.30 -21.67
N TYR A 69 -3.18 -8.62 -22.28
CA TYR A 69 -4.48 -9.19 -22.64
C TYR A 69 -4.58 -9.48 -24.15
N ARG A 70 -5.05 -10.68 -24.50
CA ARG A 70 -5.38 -11.05 -25.89
C ARG A 70 -6.89 -11.02 -26.06
N ALA A 71 -7.37 -10.03 -26.81
CA ALA A 71 -8.78 -9.89 -27.11
C ALA A 71 -9.26 -10.93 -28.12
N ASN A 72 -10.47 -11.45 -27.92
CA ASN A 72 -11.17 -12.14 -28.99
C ASN A 72 -11.64 -11.14 -30.06
N PRO A 73 -11.85 -11.57 -31.33
CA PRO A 73 -12.30 -10.67 -32.39
C PRO A 73 -13.64 -9.96 -32.12
N SER A 74 -14.47 -10.54 -31.25
CA SER A 74 -15.76 -9.99 -30.82
C SER A 74 -15.66 -9.07 -29.60
N GLU A 75 -14.49 -8.96 -28.97
CA GLU A 75 -14.28 -8.13 -27.77
C GLU A 75 -13.80 -6.72 -28.13
N ILE A 76 -14.41 -5.73 -27.51
CA ILE A 76 -13.98 -4.33 -27.47
C ILE A 76 -13.16 -4.16 -26.19
N VAL A 77 -11.89 -3.78 -26.36
CA VAL A 77 -10.98 -3.54 -25.24
C VAL A 77 -10.87 -2.04 -24.96
N ILE A 78 -11.16 -1.66 -23.72
CA ILE A 78 -10.89 -0.31 -23.20
C ILE A 78 -9.65 -0.39 -22.31
N ILE A 79 -8.61 0.34 -22.67
CA ILE A 79 -7.43 0.50 -21.84
C ILE A 79 -7.65 1.69 -20.92
N ILE A 80 -7.65 1.46 -19.62
CA ILE A 80 -7.74 2.50 -18.60
C ILE A 80 -6.46 2.42 -17.78
N GLU A 81 -5.74 3.53 -17.64
CA GLU A 81 -4.69 3.64 -16.63
C GLU A 81 -5.38 3.95 -15.30
N PRO A 82 -5.45 3.00 -14.36
CA PRO A 82 -5.99 3.32 -13.06
C PRO A 82 -4.96 4.23 -12.38
N ALA A 83 -5.37 5.47 -12.09
CA ALA A 83 -4.62 6.36 -11.22
C ALA A 83 -5.04 6.09 -9.76
N GLN A 84 -4.33 6.70 -8.79
CA GLN A 84 -4.89 7.01 -7.46
C GLN A 84 -6.00 8.07 -7.61
N ALA A 85 -6.97 7.82 -8.47
CA ALA A 85 -8.20 8.58 -8.50
C ALA A 85 -9.08 8.02 -7.39
N PHE A 86 -9.28 8.82 -6.35
CA PHE A 86 -10.38 8.64 -5.42
C PHE A 86 -11.66 8.46 -6.26
N GLY A 87 -12.26 7.26 -6.24
CA GLY A 87 -13.44 6.95 -7.07
C GLY A 87 -13.44 5.65 -7.89
N THR A 88 -12.53 4.70 -7.69
CA THR A 88 -12.58 3.38 -8.38
C THR A 88 -13.65 2.41 -7.86
N GLY A 89 -14.59 2.88 -7.04
CA GLY A 89 -15.68 2.08 -6.47
C GLY A 89 -15.26 1.05 -5.40
N HIS A 90 -13.98 1.01 -5.00
CA HIS A 90 -13.43 0.03 -4.06
C HIS A 90 -13.10 0.61 -2.67
N HIS A 91 -13.62 1.80 -2.33
CA HIS A 91 -13.52 2.27 -0.95
C HIS A 91 -14.66 1.66 -0.12
N PRO A 92 -14.38 0.85 0.92
CA PRO A 92 -15.38 0.60 1.93
C PRO A 92 -15.68 1.96 2.60
N ILE A 93 -16.94 2.36 2.57
CA ILE A 93 -17.45 3.44 3.43
C ILE A 93 -17.49 2.82 4.82
N PRO A 94 -16.77 3.35 5.82
CA PRO A 94 -16.91 2.87 7.19
C PRO A 94 -18.37 3.10 7.60
N LYS A 95 -19.03 2.05 8.09
CA LYS A 95 -20.26 2.21 8.88
C LYS A 95 -19.90 2.76 10.25
#